data_AF-A0A1A7ZLA8-F1
#
_entry.id   AF-A0A1A7ZLA8-F1
#
_cell.length_a   1.000
_cell.length_b   1.000
_cell.length_c   1.000
_cell.angle_alpha   90.00
_cell.angle_beta   90.00
_cell.angle_gamma   90.00
#
_symmetry.space_group_name_H-M   'P 1'
#
loop_
_entity.id
_entity.type
_entity.pdbx_description
1 polymer ?
#
loop_
_entity_poly.entity_id
_entity_poly.type
_entity_poly.pdbx_seq_one_letter_code
_entity_poly.pdbx_strand_id
1 'polypeptide(L)'
;QSRVYWEGGPSPYGDKPNKLEKEAICKLLHTQDYLTEIQSFGLHGQPPSRFQVLLSFGDECLDPQRQRRTLTVQVEPLFARQLLCYAQQTSGHYYRSYEHLGVTEHINATEDYQRAVSHHHSSSLQE
;
A
#
# COMPACT_ATOMS: atom_id res chain seq x y z
N GLN A 1 -20.75 -9.85 19.50
CA GLN A 1 -19.93 -9.12 18.51
C GLN A 1 -18.47 -9.44 18.82
N SER A 2 -17.68 -9.96 17.88
CA SER A 2 -16.27 -10.34 18.13
C SER A 2 -15.42 -9.11 18.44
N ARG A 3 -14.40 -9.24 19.30
CA ARG A 3 -13.35 -8.22 19.43
C ARG A 3 -12.51 -8.21 18.15
N VAL A 4 -12.06 -7.02 17.78
CA VAL A 4 -11.20 -6.80 16.61
C VAL A 4 -9.97 -6.04 17.10
N TYR A 5 -8.81 -6.50 16.69
CA TYR A 5 -7.53 -5.86 16.97
C TYR A 5 -6.88 -5.44 15.67
N TRP A 6 -6.09 -4.37 15.68
CA TRP A 6 -5.37 -3.88 14.52
C TRP A 6 -3.92 -3.51 14.83
N GLU A 7 -3.02 -3.80 13.90
CA GLU A 7 -1.59 -3.49 13.98
C GLU A 7 -1.07 -2.97 12.62
N GLY A 8 0.05 -2.24 12.63
CA GLY A 8 0.62 -1.63 11.42
C GLY A 8 -0.05 -0.31 11.01
N GLY A 9 0.34 0.25 9.86
CA GLY A 9 -0.14 1.57 9.45
C GLY A 9 0.26 2.69 10.43
N PRO A 10 -0.56 3.74 10.58
CA PRO A 10 -0.39 4.81 11.56
C PRO A 10 -0.88 4.40 12.96
N SER A 11 -0.79 3.11 13.29
CA SER A 11 -1.11 2.58 14.62
C SER A 11 -0.33 3.35 15.70
N PRO A 12 -1.01 3.87 16.75
CA PRO A 12 -0.34 4.63 17.81
C PRO A 12 0.67 3.81 18.61
N TYR A 13 0.60 2.47 18.52
CA TYR A 13 1.51 1.56 19.22
C TYR A 13 2.31 0.68 18.24
N GLY A 14 2.38 1.07 16.97
CA GLY A 14 3.15 0.38 15.92
C GLY A 14 2.68 -1.06 15.72
N ASP A 15 3.56 -2.01 16.04
CA ASP A 15 3.39 -3.46 15.87
C ASP A 15 2.65 -4.14 17.04
N LYS A 16 2.14 -3.39 18.03
CA LYS A 16 1.30 -3.97 19.08
C LYS A 16 -0.17 -4.00 18.62
N PRO A 17 -0.92 -5.07 18.94
CA PRO A 17 -2.34 -5.15 18.61
C PRO A 17 -3.13 -4.12 19.42
N ASN A 18 -3.87 -3.27 18.71
CA ASN A 18 -4.73 -2.25 19.30
C ASN A 18 -6.18 -2.68 19.19
N LYS A 19 -6.94 -2.58 20.28
CA LYS A 19 -8.38 -2.87 20.22
C LYS A 19 -9.07 -1.82 19.35
N LEU A 20 -9.79 -2.28 18.33
CA LEU A 20 -10.64 -1.44 17.50
C LEU A 20 -12.00 -1.30 18.19
N GLU A 21 -12.33 -0.09 18.62
CA GLU A 21 -13.63 0.20 19.23
C GLU A 21 -14.74 0.20 18.18
N LYS A 22 -15.94 -0.19 18.60
CA LYS A 22 -17.12 -0.17 17.72
C LYS A 22 -17.36 1.26 17.25
N GLU A 23 -17.64 1.43 15.95
CA GLU A 23 -17.90 2.72 15.30
C GLU A 23 -16.70 3.69 15.29
N ALA A 24 -15.50 3.25 15.67
CA ALA A 24 -14.30 4.06 15.57
C ALA A 24 -13.83 4.21 14.11
N ILE A 25 -13.46 5.44 13.73
CA ILE A 25 -12.79 5.72 12.47
C ILE A 25 -11.28 5.72 12.73
N CYS A 26 -10.56 4.81 12.08
CA CYS A 26 -9.10 4.78 12.11
C CYS A 26 -8.56 5.14 10.73
N LYS A 27 -7.65 6.11 10.69
CA LYS A 27 -6.93 6.46 9.47
C LYS A 27 -5.97 5.31 9.12
N LEU A 28 -6.03 4.82 7.88
CA LEU A 28 -5.13 3.76 7.39
C LEU A 28 -3.84 4.32 6.82
N LEU A 29 -3.91 5.47 6.14
CA LEU A 29 -2.79 6.07 5.45
C LEU A 29 -3.00 7.58 5.32
N HIS A 30 -1.93 8.36 5.46
CA HIS A 30 -1.90 9.75 5.01
C HIS A 30 -1.22 9.81 3.64
N THR A 31 -1.96 10.13 2.57
CA THR A 31 -1.43 10.08 1.21
C THR A 31 -0.23 11.00 0.99
N GLN A 32 -0.30 12.26 1.46
CA GLN A 32 0.81 13.21 1.30
C GLN A 32 2.08 12.77 2.02
N ASP A 33 1.98 12.33 3.28
CA ASP A 33 3.11 11.80 4.05
C ASP A 33 3.73 10.59 3.32
N TYR A 34 2.89 9.67 2.86
CA TYR A 34 3.35 8.49 2.13
C TYR A 34 4.08 8.83 0.82
N LEU A 35 3.57 9.80 0.04
CA LEU A 35 4.25 10.25 -1.18
C LEU A 35 5.62 10.87 -0.88
N THR A 36 5.72 11.62 0.22
CA THR A 36 6.98 12.23 0.68
C THR A 36 7.99 11.16 1.10
N GLU A 37 7.52 10.13 1.81
CA GLU A 37 8.34 8.98 2.21
C GLU A 37 8.81 8.17 1.00
N ILE A 38 7.96 7.94 -0.01
CA ILE A 38 8.32 7.24 -1.24
C ILE A 38 9.39 8.01 -2.03
N GLN A 39 9.30 9.34 -2.12
CA GLN A 39 10.34 10.17 -2.74
C GLN A 39 11.66 10.07 -1.97
N SER A 40 11.59 10.15 -0.65
CA SER A 40 12.75 10.01 0.24
C SER A 40 13.41 8.63 0.11
N PHE A 41 12.61 7.57 -0.03
CA PHE A 41 13.10 6.22 -0.26
C PHE A 41 13.87 6.12 -1.58
N GLY A 42 13.36 6.69 -2.67
CA GLY A 42 14.06 6.69 -3.96
C GLY A 42 15.37 7.47 -3.96
N LEU A 43 15.47 8.54 -3.16
CA LEU A 43 16.66 9.41 -3.08
C LEU A 43 17.70 8.95 -2.06
N HIS A 44 17.25 8.40 -0.93
CA HIS A 44 18.10 8.14 0.24
C HIS A 44 18.15 6.66 0.62
N GLY A 45 17.34 5.80 -0.01
CA GLY A 45 17.26 4.37 0.30
C GLY A 45 16.56 4.05 1.63
N GLN A 46 16.00 5.06 2.31
CA GLN A 46 15.33 4.86 3.60
C GLN A 46 13.93 4.26 3.39
N PRO A 47 13.62 3.06 3.95
CA PRO A 47 12.35 2.40 3.70
C PRO A 47 11.17 3.26 4.17
N PRO A 48 10.06 3.33 3.41
CA PRO A 48 8.87 4.03 3.84
C PRO A 48 8.20 3.29 5.00
N SER A 49 7.34 4.01 5.72
CA SER A 49 6.49 3.45 6.78
C SER A 49 5.58 2.35 6.23
N ARG A 50 5.21 1.42 7.12
CA ARG A 50 4.31 0.32 6.80
C ARG A 50 2.91 0.87 6.49
N PHE A 51 2.42 0.65 5.27
CA PHE A 51 1.08 1.06 4.82
C PHE A 51 0.02 -0.06 4.92
N GLN A 52 0.43 -1.23 5.39
CA GLN A 52 -0.43 -2.39 5.63
C GLN A 52 -0.97 -2.36 7.06
N VAL A 53 -2.25 -2.68 7.22
CA VAL A 53 -2.87 -2.95 8.52
C VAL A 53 -3.34 -4.39 8.58
N LEU A 54 -3.02 -5.08 9.68
CA LEU A 54 -3.51 -6.43 9.95
C LEU A 54 -4.63 -6.35 10.99
N LEU A 55 -5.81 -6.85 10.64
CA LEU A 55 -6.95 -6.99 11.52
C LEU A 55 -7.00 -8.42 12.07
N SER A 56 -7.16 -8.58 13.38
CA SER A 56 -7.29 -9.87 14.05
C SER A 56 -8.65 -9.98 14.72
N PHE A 57 -9.42 -11.00 14.36
CA PHE A 57 -10.76 -11.27 14.87
C PHE A 57 -10.71 -12.45 15.83
N GLY A 58 -11.15 -12.23 17.07
CA GLY A 58 -11.26 -13.29 18.07
C GLY A 58 -11.41 -12.74 19.47
N ASP A 59 -11.78 -13.61 20.40
CA ASP A 59 -11.75 -13.31 21.83
C ASP A 59 -10.34 -13.54 22.38
N GLU A 60 -9.90 -12.70 23.30
CA GLU A 60 -8.68 -12.99 24.07
C GLU A 60 -8.99 -14.09 25.07
N CYS A 61 -9.10 -15.32 24.58
CA CYS A 61 -9.26 -16.47 25.46
C CYS A 61 -7.97 -16.58 26.29
N LEU A 62 -8.07 -16.30 27.59
CA LEU A 62 -6.99 -16.33 28.57
C LEU A 62 -6.38 -17.73 28.79
N ASP A 63 -6.76 -18.72 27.97
CA ASP A 63 -6.31 -20.11 28.07
C ASP A 63 -5.15 -20.39 27.08
N PRO A 64 -3.92 -20.63 27.57
CA PRO A 64 -2.75 -20.95 26.75
C PRO A 64 -2.85 -22.30 26.01
N GLN A 65 -3.77 -23.19 26.38
CA GLN A 65 -3.86 -24.56 25.85
C GLN A 65 -4.79 -24.69 24.63
N ARG A 66 -5.66 -23.70 24.35
CA ARG A 66 -6.55 -23.72 23.18
C ARG A 66 -5.87 -23.12 21.96
N GLN A 67 -5.72 -23.92 20.91
CA GLN A 67 -5.27 -23.46 19.61
C GLN A 67 -6.28 -22.43 19.07
N ARG A 68 -5.91 -21.15 19.16
CA ARG A 68 -6.75 -20.02 18.78
C ARG A 68 -6.95 -20.03 17.27
N ARG A 69 -8.20 -20.06 16.80
CA ARG A 69 -8.53 -19.73 15.41
C ARG A 69 -8.83 -18.25 15.31
N THR A 70 -7.79 -17.42 15.31
CA THR A 70 -7.93 -15.99 14.99
C THR A 70 -8.00 -15.86 13.47
N LEU A 71 -9.13 -15.36 12.96
CA LEU A 71 -9.18 -14.94 11.57
C LEU A 71 -8.39 -13.64 11.46
N THR A 72 -7.45 -13.58 10.51
CA THR A 72 -6.67 -12.37 10.24
C THR A 72 -7.01 -11.84 8.85
N VAL A 73 -7.07 -10.52 8.72
CA VAL A 73 -7.32 -9.84 7.44
C VAL A 73 -6.27 -8.76 7.28
N GLN A 74 -5.49 -8.84 6.22
CA GLN A 74 -4.56 -7.77 5.85
C GLN A 74 -5.25 -6.81 4.89
N VAL A 75 -5.14 -5.52 5.18
CA VAL A 75 -5.67 -4.43 4.36
C VAL A 75 -4.51 -3.55 3.93
N GLU A 76 -4.43 -3.24 2.64
CA GLU A 76 -3.48 -2.30 2.11
C GLU A 76 -4.07 -1.49 0.95
N PRO A 77 -3.72 -0.20 0.81
CA PRO A 77 -4.07 0.56 -0.38
C PRO A 77 -3.26 0.08 -1.58
N LEU A 78 -3.95 -0.34 -2.65
CA LEU A 78 -3.29 -0.86 -3.86
C LEU A 78 -2.28 0.11 -4.46
N PHE A 79 -2.63 1.40 -4.49
CA PHE A 79 -1.74 2.45 -5.03
C PHE A 79 -0.44 2.58 -4.22
N ALA A 80 -0.49 2.34 -2.90
CA ALA A 80 0.68 2.41 -2.05
C ALA A 80 1.66 1.28 -2.41
N ARG A 81 1.16 0.05 -2.54
CA ARG A 81 1.97 -1.09 -3.01
C ARG A 81 2.60 -0.81 -4.37
N GLN A 82 1.83 -0.29 -5.32
CA GLN A 82 2.34 0.04 -6.66
C GLN A 82 3.47 1.08 -6.62
N LEU A 83 3.29 2.16 -5.86
CA LEU A 83 4.30 3.20 -5.70
C LEU A 83 5.60 2.66 -5.09
N LEU A 84 5.51 1.81 -4.06
CA LEU A 84 6.68 1.16 -3.49
C LEU A 84 7.40 0.28 -4.53
N CYS A 85 6.66 -0.54 -5.28
CA CYS A 85 7.24 -1.36 -6.34
C CYS A 85 8.00 -0.51 -7.37
N TYR A 86 7.43 0.62 -7.80
CA TYR A 86 8.10 1.52 -8.76
C TYR A 86 9.36 2.17 -8.17
N ALA A 87 9.32 2.59 -6.90
CA ALA A 87 10.45 3.21 -6.25
C ALA A 87 11.61 2.22 -6.00
N GLN A 88 11.33 0.92 -5.86
CA GLN A 88 12.34 -0.13 -5.76
C GLN A 88 13.02 -0.46 -7.11
N GLN A 89 12.34 -0.20 -8.23
CA GLN A 89 12.81 -0.51 -9.59
C GLN A 89 13.69 0.58 -10.21
N THR A 90 14.19 1.52 -9.41
CA THR A 90 14.98 2.69 -9.87
C THR A 90 16.30 2.35 -10.57
N SER A 91 16.62 1.07 -10.77
CA SER A 91 17.76 0.56 -11.53
C SER A 91 17.45 0.01 -12.93
N GLY A 92 16.22 0.12 -13.46
CA GLY A 92 15.92 -0.38 -14.82
C GLY A 92 14.76 0.31 -15.55
N HIS A 93 15.08 1.01 -16.65
CA HIS A 93 14.21 1.47 -17.75
C HIS A 93 12.72 1.76 -17.42
N TYR A 94 12.46 3.02 -17.08
CA TYR A 94 11.21 3.60 -16.57
C TYR A 94 9.94 3.53 -17.45
N TYR A 95 9.85 2.69 -18.47
CA TYR A 95 8.68 2.72 -19.39
C TYR A 95 8.18 1.40 -19.96
N ARG A 96 8.75 0.24 -19.64
CA ARG A 96 8.35 -1.01 -20.30
C ARG A 96 7.79 -2.03 -19.32
N SER A 97 6.47 -2.19 -19.43
CA SER A 97 5.64 -3.32 -18.99
C SER A 97 4.75 -3.03 -17.77
N TYR A 98 3.47 -2.82 -18.08
CA TYR A 98 2.34 -2.91 -17.15
C TYR A 98 2.06 -4.35 -16.67
N GLU A 99 3.01 -5.26 -16.86
CA GLU A 99 2.92 -6.63 -16.35
C GLU A 99 3.72 -6.71 -15.06
N HIS A 100 3.11 -6.23 -13.96
CA HIS A 100 3.61 -6.49 -12.63
C HIS A 100 3.14 -7.87 -12.16
N LEU A 101 4.09 -8.75 -11.84
CA LEU A 101 3.80 -10.02 -11.19
C LEU A 101 3.05 -9.75 -9.86
N GLY A 102 1.79 -10.20 -9.79
CA GLY A 102 0.94 -10.08 -8.59
C GLY A 102 0.00 -8.87 -8.54
N VAL A 103 -0.03 -8.01 -9.57
CA VAL A 103 -1.01 -6.90 -9.65
C VAL A 103 -2.14 -7.21 -10.65
N THR A 104 -1.86 -8.03 -11.66
CA THR A 104 -2.79 -8.33 -12.77
C THR A 104 -4.02 -9.14 -12.37
N GLU A 105 -4.04 -9.80 -11.21
CA GLU A 105 -5.21 -10.60 -10.78
C GLU A 105 -6.41 -9.75 -10.31
N HIS A 106 -6.19 -8.48 -9.97
CA HIS A 106 -7.25 -7.61 -9.42
C HIS A 106 -7.57 -6.39 -10.29
N ILE A 107 -6.81 -6.15 -11.36
CA ILE A 107 -7.04 -5.05 -12.29
C ILE A 107 -7.64 -5.64 -13.56
N ASN A 108 -8.94 -5.40 -13.79
CA ASN A 108 -9.53 -5.64 -15.10
C ASN A 108 -8.70 -4.87 -16.14
N ALA A 109 -8.14 -5.59 -17.11
CA ALA A 109 -7.18 -5.10 -18.10
C ALA A 109 -7.76 -4.10 -19.12
N THR A 110 -8.80 -3.34 -18.79
CA THR A 110 -9.48 -2.45 -19.74
C THR A 110 -10.12 -1.24 -19.05
N GLU A 111 -9.35 -0.44 -18.34
CA GLU A 111 -9.73 0.97 -18.14
C GLU A 111 -8.75 1.82 -18.93
N ASP A 112 -9.15 2.08 -20.17
CA ASP A 112 -8.55 2.99 -21.13
C ASP A 112 -8.56 4.42 -20.57
N TYR A 113 -7.69 4.71 -19.58
CA TYR A 113 -7.41 6.10 -19.22
C TYR A 113 -6.61 6.70 -20.36
N GLN A 114 -7.32 7.40 -21.25
CA GLN A 114 -6.79 8.09 -22.43
C GLN A 114 -5.58 8.95 -22.05
N ARG A 115 -4.38 8.46 -22.35
CA ARG A 115 -3.13 9.21 -22.30
C ARG A 115 -3.11 10.19 -23.47
N ALA A 116 -3.67 11.37 -23.30
CA ALA A 116 -3.43 12.48 -24.21
C ALA A 116 -2.26 13.33 -23.70
N VAL A 117 -1.04 12.87 -23.96
CA VAL A 117 0.11 13.80 -24.06
C VAL A 117 0.75 13.57 -25.42
N SER A 118 0.15 14.18 -26.44
CA SER A 118 0.75 14.30 -27.76
C SER A 118 1.94 15.24 -27.66
N HIS A 119 3.16 14.68 -27.59
CA HIS A 119 4.38 15.44 -27.77
C HIS A 119 4.45 15.90 -29.24
N HIS A 120 4.01 17.13 -29.51
CA HIS A 120 4.30 17.79 -30.78
C HIS A 120 5.80 18.10 -30.84
N HIS A 121 6.54 17.28 -31.59
CA HIS A 121 7.91 17.57 -31.97
C HIS A 121 7.85 18.68 -33.04
N SER A 122 8.14 19.94 -32.67
CA SER A 122 8.38 20.98 -33.66
C SER A 122 9.80 20.82 -34.21
N SER A 123 9.95 20.01 -35.25
CA SER A 123 11.13 20.06 -36.11
C SER A 123 10.84 21.04 -37.25
N SER A 124 11.38 22.26 -37.15
CA SER A 124 11.57 23.11 -38.32
C SER A 124 12.86 23.91 -38.17
N LEU A 125 13.94 23.32 -38.69
CA LEU A 125 15.12 24.00 -39.21
C LEU A 125 15.13 23.80 -40.74
N GLN A 126 15.71 24.77 -41.45
CA GLN A 126 15.76 25.03 -42.91
C GLN A 126 14.62 25.92 -43.42
N GLU A 127 14.85 27.07 -44.05
CA GLU A 127 16.03 27.63 -44.76
C GLU A 127 16.14 29.15 -44.53
#